data_AF-A0A524QII3-F1
#
_entry.id   AF-A0A524QII3-F1
#
_cell.length_a   1.000
_cell.length_b   1.000
_cell.length_c   1.000
_cell.angle_alpha   90.00
_cell.angle_beta   90.00
_cell.angle_gamma   90.00
#
_symmetry.space_group_name_H-M   'P 1'
#
loop_
_entity.id
_entity.type
_entity.pdbx_description
1 polymer ?
#
loop_
_entity_poly.entity_id
_entity_poly.type
_entity_poly.pdbx_seq_one_letter_code
_entity_poly.pdbx_strand_id
1 'polypeptide(L)' 'MDVTEFGAWGSRQSMDGISMRLARQYVIADDSVPARFDILYGFAGLYPELAVRNRFSL' A
#
# COMPACT_ATOMS: atom_id res chain seq x y z
N MET A 1 6.70 13.17 8.52
CA MET A 1 6.47 14.44 7.81
C MET A 1 4.98 14.56 7.60
N ASP A 2 4.38 15.61 8.11
CA ASP A 2 2.94 15.85 7.97
C ASP A 2 2.67 16.36 6.56
N VAL A 3 1.73 15.73 5.86
CA VAL A 3 1.35 16.14 4.48
C VAL A 3 0.46 17.39 4.48
N THR A 4 -0.04 17.78 5.66
CA THR A 4 -0.86 18.98 5.87
C THR A 4 -0.09 20.26 5.55
N GLU A 5 1.23 20.28 5.78
CA GLU A 5 2.10 21.41 5.43
C GLU A 5 2.14 21.70 3.92
N PHE A 6 1.81 20.72 3.08
CA PHE A 6 1.72 20.84 1.62
C PHE A 6 0.29 20.99 1.11
N GLY A 7 -0.68 21.26 2.00
CA GLY A 7 -2.10 21.40 1.65
C GLY A 7 -2.78 20.07 1.29
N ALA A 8 -2.18 18.94 1.65
CA ALA A 8 -2.73 17.61 1.42
C ALA A 8 -3.26 17.02 2.73
N TRP A 9 -4.44 16.39 2.69
CA TRP A 9 -4.99 15.66 3.82
C TRP A 9 -4.46 14.23 3.83
N GLY A 10 -3.98 13.76 4.98
CA GLY A 10 -3.44 12.42 5.13
C GLY A 10 -4.06 11.65 6.29
N SER A 11 -4.25 10.35 6.11
CA SER A 11 -4.65 9.44 7.19
C SER A 11 -3.85 8.14 7.12
N ARG A 12 -3.62 7.54 8.28
CA ARG A 12 -2.94 6.25 8.42
C ARG A 12 -3.86 5.29 9.13
N GLN A 13 -4.04 4.11 8.55
CA GLN A 13 -4.81 3.02 9.16
C GLN A 13 -4.06 1.71 9.04
N SER A 14 -4.29 0.83 10.01
CA SER A 14 -3.72 -0.53 10.01
C SER A 14 -4.85 -1.52 9.88
N MET A 15 -4.76 -2.42 8.91
CA MET A 15 -5.70 -3.53 8.71
C MET A 15 -4.89 -4.81 8.54
N ASP A 16 -5.26 -5.87 9.25
CA ASP A 16 -4.61 -7.18 9.19
C ASP A 16 -3.09 -7.14 9.38
N GLY A 17 -2.61 -6.22 10.23
CA GLY A 17 -1.19 -6.01 10.51
C GLY A 17 -0.42 -5.23 9.44
N ILE A 18 -1.07 -4.84 8.35
CA ILE A 18 -0.49 -4.04 7.26
C ILE A 18 -0.85 -2.57 7.46
N SER A 19 0.17 -1.73 7.46
CA SER A 19 -0.01 -0.28 7.60
C SER A 19 -0.20 0.38 6.24
N MET A 20 -1.30 1.11 6.09
CA MET A 20 -1.66 1.83 4.88
C MET A 20 -1.69 3.33 5.13
N ARG A 21 -1.21 4.10 4.15
CA ARG A 21 -1.30 5.56 4.14
C ARG A 21 -2.22 6.02 3.02
N LEU A 22 -3.14 6.92 3.36
CA LEU A 22 -3.96 7.68 2.42
C LEU A 22 -3.46 9.12 2.37
N ALA A 23 -3.26 9.66 1.17
CA ALA A 23 -3.00 11.08 0.93
C ALA A 23 -3.99 11.61 -0.13
N ARG A 24 -4.61 12.76 0.13
CA ARG A 24 -5.53 13.44 -0.77
C ARG A 24 -5.09 14.88 -1.00
N GLN A 25 -5.14 15.32 -2.25
CA GLN A 25 -4.83 16.69 -2.64
C GLN A 25 -5.79 17.13 -3.73
N TYR A 26 -6.24 18.39 -3.67
CA TYR A 26 -7.04 18.99 -4.72
C TYR A 26 -6.13 19.60 -5.79
N VAL A 27 -6.45 19.35 -7.05
CA VAL A 27 -5.72 19.88 -8.21
C VAL A 27 -6.59 20.96 -8.86
N ILE A 28 -6.16 22.21 -8.77
CA ILE A 28 -6.92 23.38 -9.24
C ILE A 28 -7.15 23.43 -10.75
N ALA A 29 -6.29 22.80 -11.54
CA ALA A 29 -6.35 22.89 -13.01
C ALA A 29 -7.50 22.10 -13.63
N ASP A 30 -7.94 21.02 -12.98
CA ASP A 30 -8.92 20.06 -13.53
C ASP A 30 -10.05 19.76 -12.52
N ASP A 31 -10.16 20.57 -11.45
CA ASP A 31 -11.13 20.41 -10.36
C ASP A 31 -11.19 18.99 -9.74
N SER A 32 -10.08 18.24 -9.83
CA SER A 32 -10.03 16.86 -9.37
C SER A 32 -9.44 16.73 -7.96
N VAL A 33 -9.91 15.75 -7.19
CA VAL A 33 -9.39 15.43 -5.86
C VAL A 33 -8.80 14.01 -5.88
N PRO A 34 -7.63 13.80 -6.52
CA PRO A 34 -6.97 12.50 -6.51
C PRO A 34 -6.61 12.05 -5.09
N ALA A 35 -6.76 10.76 -4.85
CA ALA A 35 -6.38 10.08 -3.63
C ALA A 35 -5.31 9.03 -3.95
N ARG A 36 -4.22 9.00 -3.19
CA ARG A 36 -3.16 7.99 -3.29
C ARG A 36 -3.15 7.12 -2.03
N PHE A 37 -3.14 5.81 -2.24
CA PHE A 37 -2.93 4.82 -1.20
C PHE A 37 -1.53 4.21 -1.35
N ASP A 38 -0.73 4.32 -0.31
CA ASP A 38 0.63 3.78 -0.28
C ASP A 38 0.73 2.63 0.73
N ILE A 39 1.18 1.46 0.25
CA ILE A 39 1.40 0.26 1.04
C ILE A 39 2.81 -0.24 0.73
N LEU A 40 3.66 -0.34 1.74
CA LEU A 40 4.99 -0.94 1.60
C LEU A 40 4.93 -2.38 2.12
N TYR A 41 5.13 -3.33 1.22
CA TYR A 41 5.22 -4.75 1.54
C TYR A 41 6.48 -5.33 0.91
N GLY A 42 7.14 -6.23 1.65
CA GLY A 42 8.26 -7.02 1.17
C GLY A 42 8.03 -8.48 1.49
N PHE A 43 8.39 -9.37 0.57
CA PHE A 43 8.39 -10.81 0.80
C PHE A 43 9.78 -11.38 0.49
N ALA A 44 10.17 -12.39 1.25
CA ALA A 44 11.37 -13.17 1.01
C ALA A 44 11.03 -14.66 1.17
N GLY A 45 11.44 -15.48 0.21
CA GLY A 45 11.32 -16.93 0.31
C GLY A 45 12.39 -17.46 1.26
N LEU A 46 12.01 -17.81 2.49
CA LEU A 46 12.98 -18.23 3.51
C LEU A 46 13.60 -19.61 3.21
N TYR A 47 12.80 -20.52 2.66
CA TYR A 47 13.20 -21.88 2.28
C TYR A 47 12.49 -22.30 0.98
N PRO A 48 13.01 -21.90 -0.19
CA PRO A 48 12.37 -22.20 -1.47
C PRO A 48 12.25 -23.70 -1.74
N GLU A 49 13.13 -24.53 -1.18
CA GLU A 49 13.11 -25.99 -1.32
C GLU A 49 11.86 -26.65 -0.69
N LEU A 50 11.19 -26.00 0.25
CA LEU A 50 9.96 -26.47 0.88
C LEU A 50 8.70 -25.93 0.18
N ALA A 51 8.85 -24.97 -0.74
CA ALA A 51 7.75 -24.31 -1.44
C ALA A 51 7.33 -25.05 -2.72
N VAL A 52 7.31 -26.39 -2.69
CA VAL A 52 7.00 -27.20 -3.88
C VAL A 52 5.51 -27.51 -3.95
N ARG A 53 4.90 -27.28 -5.12
CA ARG A 53 3.53 -27.69 -5.40
C ARG A 53 3.50 -29.20 -5.65
N ASN A 54 2.90 -29.97 -4.74
CA ASN A 54 2.80 -31.42 -4.90
C ASN A 54 1.90 -31.76 -6.12
N ARG A 55 2.52 -32.21 -7.22
CA ARG A 55 1.80 -32.75 -8.38
C ARG A 55 1.76 -34.27 -8.23
N PHE A 56 0.69 -34.79 -7.62
CA PHE A 56 0.35 -36.19 -7.78
C PHE A 56 -0.45 -36.34 -9.08
N SER A 57 0.18 -36.87 -10.12
CA SER A 57 -0.53 -37.33 -11.32
C SER A 57 -1.06 -38.73 -11.01
N LEU A 58 -2.38 -38.89 -11.09
CA LEU A 58 -3.04 -40.19 -11.26
C LEU A 58 -2.74 -40.77 -12.64
#